data_AF-A0A0S7WLY1-F1
#
_entry.id   AF-A0A0S7WLY1-F1
#
_cell.length_a   1.000
_cell.length_b   1.000
_cell.length_c   1.000
_cell.angle_alpha   90.00
_cell.angle_beta   90.00
_cell.angle_gamma   90.00
#
_symmetry.space_group_name_H-M   'P 1'
#
loop_
_entity.id
_entity.type
_entity.pdbx_description
1 polymer ?
#
loop_
_entity_poly.entity_id
_entity_poly.type
_entity_poly.pdbx_seq_one_letter_code
_entity_poly.pdbx_strand_id
1 'polypeptide(L)'
;MSGRRKTKRELMEELEALRGRLNRLEERDRRAAAGTQRVAVPSQSSLLRDELNRLRVNDHLCLIYESPAEWRTTIIPFLALGLEKGEKCIYISGVHSRGEILRLLDEEGIEGKRAEKSGKIVFLKNNTRRGYRKGFDPDRMIHMLIEEVEKALASDFDAVRMTEEMGWQEGGVSAESVLEYEAKLDRDFFAKYPCIAICQYDRWKSRPEIMKSAVLTHPLLIRKRQIYQNFYYVSPEEFLTQRREERELQDMLNSIEQEGENQKRVRFLSDVLDRSSQPFGASYPDGHVMFCNAAFCALTGYTEEELRSMKWSEELTPREWREYDARVLKEIRRTGQPRRYEKECVRKDGSRLPVELLIHQVCDSGGTVQYYYMFVTDITERKRADEMLRKSEQKYRSLVENTNDVVYTTDEKGIVTKSPKVLS
;
A
#
# COMPACT_ATOMS: atom_id res chain seq x y z
N MET A 1 -15.06 37.00 -41.00
CA MET A 1 -13.71 36.41 -40.84
C MET A 1 -13.62 35.15 -41.69
N SER A 2 -12.75 35.17 -42.69
CA SER A 2 -12.59 34.15 -43.74
C SER A 2 -11.92 32.88 -43.20
N GLY A 3 -12.69 31.83 -42.92
CA GLY A 3 -12.18 30.49 -42.64
C GLY A 3 -12.03 29.68 -43.93
N ARG A 4 -10.78 29.45 -44.35
CA ARG A 4 -10.44 28.61 -45.52
C ARG A 4 -10.94 27.18 -45.25
N ARG A 5 -11.91 26.68 -46.03
CA ARG A 5 -12.44 25.30 -45.89
C ARG A 5 -11.43 24.29 -46.42
N LYS A 6 -11.04 23.33 -45.60
CA LYS A 6 -10.14 22.22 -45.96
C LYS A 6 -10.85 21.26 -46.93
N THR A 7 -10.13 20.82 -47.94
CA THR A 7 -10.58 19.84 -48.95
C THR A 7 -10.71 18.44 -48.34
N LYS A 8 -11.48 17.56 -48.98
CA LYS A 8 -11.69 16.16 -48.53
C LYS A 8 -10.39 15.38 -48.36
N ARG A 9 -9.36 15.69 -49.16
CA ARG A 9 -8.03 15.13 -49.03
C ARG A 9 -7.32 15.62 -47.77
N GLU A 10 -7.39 16.93 -47.48
CA GLU A 10 -6.85 17.51 -46.25
C GLU A 10 -7.57 17.02 -44.99
N LEU A 11 -8.89 16.77 -45.06
CA LEU A 11 -9.66 16.17 -43.96
C LEU A 11 -9.34 14.70 -43.75
N MET A 12 -9.10 13.93 -44.81
CA MET A 12 -8.66 12.53 -44.71
C MET A 12 -7.22 12.43 -44.19
N GLU A 13 -6.33 13.31 -44.66
CA GLU A 13 -4.96 13.43 -44.13
C GLU A 13 -4.99 13.87 -42.65
N GLU A 14 -5.94 14.73 -42.23
CA GLU A 14 -6.14 15.06 -40.81
C GLU A 14 -6.73 13.91 -40.00
N LEU A 15 -7.63 13.10 -40.57
CA LEU A 15 -8.23 11.94 -39.90
C LEU A 15 -7.21 10.80 -39.74
N GLU A 16 -6.34 10.61 -40.73
CA GLU A 16 -5.19 9.71 -40.64
C GLU A 16 -4.12 10.23 -39.68
N ALA A 17 -3.87 11.54 -39.67
CA ALA A 17 -2.98 12.16 -38.68
C ALA A 17 -3.54 12.06 -37.25
N LEU A 18 -4.86 12.16 -37.08
CA LEU A 18 -5.56 11.96 -35.80
C LEU A 18 -5.54 10.50 -35.37
N ARG A 19 -5.78 9.54 -36.27
CA ARG A 19 -5.60 8.11 -35.99
C ARG A 19 -4.15 7.76 -35.65
N GLY A 20 -3.19 8.35 -36.36
CA GLY A 20 -1.76 8.23 -36.04
C GLY A 20 -1.40 8.85 -34.70
N ARG A 21 -2.04 9.97 -34.30
CA ARG A 21 -1.89 10.56 -32.97
C ARG A 21 -2.56 9.73 -31.87
N LEU A 22 -3.73 9.14 -32.13
CA LEU A 22 -4.42 8.24 -31.21
C LEU A 22 -3.64 6.95 -31.00
N ASN A 23 -3.12 6.33 -32.06
CA ASN A 23 -2.25 5.16 -31.96
C ASN A 23 -0.93 5.48 -31.24
N ARG A 24 -0.35 6.67 -31.45
CA ARG A 24 0.84 7.12 -30.68
C ARG A 24 0.51 7.46 -29.23
N LEU A 25 -0.70 7.91 -28.92
CA LEU A 25 -1.19 8.11 -27.54
C LEU A 25 -1.45 6.76 -26.86
N GLU A 26 -2.06 5.81 -27.54
CA GLU A 26 -2.24 4.43 -27.04
C GLU A 26 -0.91 3.68 -26.91
N GLU A 27 0.05 3.87 -27.81
CA GLU A 27 1.41 3.35 -27.65
C GLU A 27 2.18 4.08 -26.55
N ARG A 28 1.95 5.38 -26.33
CA ARG A 28 2.54 6.14 -25.23
C ARG A 28 1.92 5.74 -23.89
N ASP A 29 0.63 5.43 -23.83
CA ASP A 29 -0.06 4.88 -22.65
C ASP A 29 0.33 3.43 -22.41
N ARG A 30 0.53 2.62 -23.46
CA ARG A 30 1.13 1.27 -23.35
C ARG A 30 2.60 1.32 -22.94
N ARG A 31 3.38 2.30 -23.40
CA ARG A 31 4.78 2.53 -22.96
C ARG A 31 4.86 3.16 -21.57
N ALA A 32 3.87 3.95 -21.15
CA ALA A 32 3.74 4.44 -19.78
C ALA A 32 3.32 3.31 -18.83
N ALA A 33 2.41 2.42 -19.26
CA ALA A 33 2.02 1.21 -18.52
C ALA A 33 3.10 0.12 -18.53
N ALA A 34 3.95 0.06 -19.56
CA ALA A 34 5.12 -0.82 -19.63
C ALA A 34 6.38 -0.20 -18.96
N GLY A 35 6.38 1.12 -18.72
CA GLY A 35 7.41 1.87 -18.02
C GLY A 35 7.22 1.89 -16.50
N THR A 36 6.05 1.50 -16.00
CA THR A 36 5.86 1.14 -14.59
C THR A 36 6.58 -0.18 -14.36
N GLN A 37 7.82 -0.10 -13.86
CA GLN A 37 8.54 -1.25 -13.30
C GLN A 37 7.56 -2.11 -12.51
N ARG A 38 7.60 -3.43 -12.75
CA ARG A 38 6.94 -4.44 -11.93
C ARG A 38 7.22 -4.11 -10.46
N VAL A 39 6.27 -3.51 -9.76
CA VAL A 39 6.28 -3.53 -8.31
C VAL A 39 5.80 -4.93 -7.96
N ALA A 40 6.77 -5.83 -7.77
CA ALA A 40 6.48 -7.13 -7.19
C ALA A 40 5.71 -6.87 -5.89
N VAL A 41 4.52 -7.47 -5.75
CA VAL A 41 3.79 -7.38 -4.47
C VAL A 41 4.68 -8.08 -3.44
N PRO A 42 5.21 -7.35 -2.47
CA PRO A 42 6.15 -7.92 -1.54
C PRO A 42 5.38 -8.84 -0.57
N SER A 43 5.87 -10.07 -0.33
CA SER A 43 5.58 -10.88 0.87
C SER A 43 5.65 -10.07 2.19
N GLN A 44 5.13 -10.58 3.33
CA GLN A 44 5.09 -9.83 4.59
C GLN A 44 6.48 -9.36 5.05
N SER A 45 7.49 -10.20 4.84
CA SER A 45 8.89 -9.84 5.09
C SER A 45 9.34 -8.70 4.20
N SER A 46 8.87 -8.65 2.95
CA SER A 46 9.19 -7.58 2.02
C SER A 46 8.28 -6.34 2.13
N LEU A 47 7.08 -6.41 2.72
CA LEU A 47 6.29 -5.22 3.06
C LEU A 47 6.88 -4.50 4.27
N LEU A 48 7.27 -5.26 5.31
CA LEU A 48 8.04 -4.67 6.40
C LEU A 48 9.37 -4.14 5.86
N ARG A 49 10.07 -4.86 4.98
CA ARG A 49 11.30 -4.35 4.34
C ARG A 49 11.04 -3.05 3.56
N ASP A 50 9.93 -2.94 2.83
CA ASP A 50 9.56 -1.71 2.13
C ASP A 50 9.24 -0.57 3.09
N GLU A 51 8.55 -0.83 4.20
CA GLU A 51 8.31 0.14 5.26
C GLU A 51 9.63 0.57 5.92
N LEU A 52 10.51 -0.37 6.27
CA LEU A 52 11.85 -0.12 6.80
C LEU A 52 12.71 0.70 5.81
N ASN A 53 12.54 0.47 4.50
CA ASN A 53 13.24 1.20 3.46
C ASN A 53 12.78 2.67 3.35
N ARG A 54 11.55 2.97 3.76
CA ARG A 54 10.97 4.32 3.79
C ARG A 54 11.29 5.11 5.05
N LEU A 55 11.93 4.48 6.05
CA LEU A 55 12.37 5.17 7.26
C LEU A 55 13.30 6.33 6.90
N ARG A 56 13.09 7.44 7.60
CA ARG A 56 13.82 8.68 7.45
C ARG A 56 14.88 8.76 8.52
N VAL A 57 15.90 9.55 8.21
CA VAL A 57 16.88 10.00 9.20
C VAL A 57 16.13 10.64 10.39
N ASN A 58 16.57 10.29 11.59
CA ASN A 58 16.00 10.62 12.90
C ASN A 58 14.77 9.79 13.31
N ASP A 59 14.34 8.80 12.52
CA ASP A 59 13.31 7.85 12.96
C ASP A 59 13.85 6.97 14.09
N HIS A 60 13.15 6.99 15.22
CA HIS A 60 13.44 6.17 16.40
C HIS A 60 12.27 5.21 16.65
N LEU A 61 12.55 3.91 16.60
CA LEU A 61 11.54 2.85 16.66
C LEU A 61 11.77 1.91 17.84
N CYS A 62 10.67 1.46 18.45
CA CYS A 62 10.69 0.36 19.41
C CYS A 62 10.18 -0.92 18.75
N LEU A 63 10.97 -2.00 18.75
CA LEU A 63 10.53 -3.33 18.39
C LEU A 63 10.17 -4.13 19.64
N ILE A 64 8.89 -4.51 19.77
CA ILE A 64 8.43 -5.44 20.81
C ILE A 64 8.14 -6.79 20.15
N TYR A 65 9.07 -7.73 20.24
CA TYR A 65 8.95 -9.02 19.58
C TYR A 65 8.52 -10.13 20.55
N GLU A 66 7.70 -11.06 20.05
CA GLU A 66 7.24 -12.23 20.81
C GLU A 66 7.89 -13.54 20.37
N SER A 67 8.59 -13.54 19.23
CA SER A 67 9.25 -14.73 18.69
C SER A 67 10.59 -14.40 18.03
N PRO A 68 11.54 -15.35 17.99
CA PRO A 68 12.79 -15.20 17.23
C PRO A 68 12.57 -14.93 15.74
N ALA A 69 11.49 -15.48 15.17
CA ALA A 69 11.13 -15.26 13.78
C ALA A 69 10.76 -13.81 13.52
N GLU A 70 9.94 -13.19 14.38
CA GLU A 70 9.56 -11.77 14.28
C GLU A 70 10.79 -10.87 14.37
N TRP A 71 11.64 -11.10 15.37
CA TRP A 71 12.93 -10.42 15.56
C TRP A 71 13.79 -10.50 14.29
N ARG A 72 14.07 -11.72 13.81
CA ARG A 72 14.92 -11.97 12.64
C ARG A 72 14.37 -11.27 11.39
N THR A 73 13.05 -11.35 11.17
CA THR A 73 12.40 -10.73 10.00
C THR A 73 12.34 -9.20 10.05
N THR A 74 12.74 -8.59 11.17
CA THR A 74 12.77 -7.13 11.33
C THR A 74 14.22 -6.62 11.31
N ILE A 75 15.06 -7.17 12.19
CA ILE A 75 16.39 -6.63 12.47
C ILE A 75 17.37 -6.90 11.33
N ILE A 76 17.32 -8.09 10.73
CA ILE A 76 18.27 -8.43 9.66
C ILE A 76 17.98 -7.61 8.39
N PRO A 77 16.73 -7.47 7.92
CA PRO A 77 16.42 -6.57 6.81
C PRO A 77 16.76 -5.10 7.11
N PHE A 78 16.54 -4.63 8.34
CA PHE A 78 16.91 -3.28 8.74
C PHE A 78 18.42 -3.01 8.59
N LEU A 79 19.27 -3.94 9.03
CA LEU A 79 20.72 -3.85 8.87
C LEU A 79 21.14 -3.98 7.40
N ALA A 80 20.56 -4.94 6.66
CA ALA A 80 20.86 -5.16 5.26
C ALA A 80 20.58 -3.92 4.41
N LEU A 81 19.43 -3.26 4.62
CA LEU A 81 19.07 -2.03 3.92
C LEU A 81 20.07 -0.89 4.17
N GLY A 82 20.57 -0.75 5.40
CA GLY A 82 21.61 0.24 5.70
C GLY A 82 22.90 -0.03 4.92
N LEU A 83 23.37 -1.27 4.93
CA LEU A 83 24.57 -1.67 4.21
C LEU A 83 24.44 -1.54 2.68
N GLU A 84 23.26 -1.83 2.13
CA GLU A 84 22.92 -1.63 0.71
C GLU A 84 22.92 -0.15 0.31
N LYS A 85 22.43 0.72 1.20
CA LYS A 85 22.43 2.18 1.02
C LYS A 85 23.79 2.83 1.28
N GLY A 86 24.79 2.05 1.73
CA GLY A 86 26.11 2.56 2.07
C GLY A 86 26.17 3.28 3.41
N GLU A 87 25.16 3.12 4.27
CA GLU A 87 25.13 3.67 5.63
C GLU A 87 25.98 2.82 6.59
N LYS A 88 26.41 3.40 7.72
CA LYS A 88 27.10 2.64 8.77
C LYS A 88 26.08 1.97 9.68
N CYS A 89 26.25 0.67 9.93
CA CYS A 89 25.43 -0.07 10.88
C CYS A 89 26.13 -0.25 12.23
N ILE A 90 25.43 0.01 13.32
CA ILE A 90 25.90 -0.23 14.68
C ILE A 90 24.95 -1.22 15.36
N TYR A 91 25.49 -2.35 15.80
CA TYR A 91 24.75 -3.36 16.54
C TYR A 91 25.21 -3.40 18.00
N ILE A 92 24.37 -2.95 18.92
CA ILE A 92 24.63 -2.98 20.35
C ILE A 92 24.06 -4.29 20.90
N SER A 93 24.96 -5.26 21.07
CA SER A 93 24.65 -6.63 21.47
C SER A 93 24.46 -6.78 22.99
N GLY A 94 23.45 -7.58 23.37
CA GLY A 94 23.18 -8.02 24.75
C GLY A 94 22.80 -9.51 24.88
N VAL A 95 22.17 -10.08 23.85
CA VAL A 95 21.64 -11.45 23.76
C VAL A 95 22.24 -12.18 22.57
N HIS A 96 22.13 -11.63 21.35
CA HIS A 96 22.60 -12.32 20.14
C HIS A 96 24.08 -12.05 19.90
N SER A 97 24.78 -13.08 19.39
CA SER A 97 26.22 -13.00 19.20
C SER A 97 26.59 -12.32 17.87
N ARG A 98 27.74 -11.64 17.84
CA ARG A 98 28.33 -11.09 16.60
C ARG A 98 28.33 -12.12 15.46
N GLY A 99 28.77 -13.35 15.73
CA GLY A 99 28.84 -14.40 14.71
C GLY A 99 27.48 -14.82 14.16
N GLU A 100 26.44 -14.76 14.99
CA GLU A 100 25.07 -15.04 14.60
C GLU A 100 24.51 -13.97 13.66
N ILE A 101 24.66 -12.69 14.00
CA ILE A 101 24.20 -11.57 13.16
C ILE A 101 24.88 -11.60 11.79
N LEU A 102 26.19 -11.81 11.75
CA LEU A 102 26.94 -11.89 10.50
C LEU A 102 26.46 -13.05 9.61
N ARG A 103 26.20 -14.23 10.20
CA ARG A 103 25.65 -15.37 9.47
C ARG A 103 24.25 -15.08 8.92
N LEU A 104 23.41 -14.41 9.69
CA LEU A 104 22.06 -14.06 9.24
C LEU A 104 22.07 -13.02 8.12
N LEU A 105 23.02 -12.08 8.13
CA LEU A 105 23.26 -11.16 7.01
C LEU A 105 23.73 -11.90 5.76
N ASP A 106 24.62 -12.90 5.90
CA ASP A 106 25.04 -13.76 4.78
C ASP A 106 23.84 -14.52 4.17
N GLU A 107 22.90 -14.99 5.00
CA GLU A 107 21.65 -15.63 4.55
C GLU A 107 20.72 -14.68 3.77
N GLU A 108 20.82 -13.36 3.99
CA GLU A 108 20.10 -12.31 3.23
C GLU A 108 20.90 -11.79 2.01
N GLY A 109 22.04 -12.41 1.70
CA GLY A 109 22.86 -12.04 0.54
C GLY A 109 23.83 -10.88 0.79
N ILE A 110 24.02 -10.45 2.04
CA ILE A 110 25.00 -9.43 2.42
C ILE A 110 26.27 -10.10 2.94
N GLU A 111 27.43 -9.82 2.34
CA GLU A 111 28.73 -10.35 2.81
C GLU A 111 29.10 -9.78 4.21
N GLY A 112 28.55 -10.36 5.28
CA GLY A 112 28.61 -9.80 6.63
C GLY A 112 30.04 -9.62 7.13
N LYS A 113 30.89 -10.64 6.98
CA LYS A 113 32.31 -10.57 7.39
C LYS A 113 33.09 -9.49 6.65
N ARG A 114 32.75 -9.23 5.39
CA ARG A 114 33.39 -8.19 4.58
C ARG A 114 32.91 -6.80 4.99
N ALA A 115 31.61 -6.64 5.23
CA ALA A 115 31.03 -5.42 5.77
C ALA A 115 31.68 -5.05 7.11
N GLU A 116 31.91 -6.04 7.98
CA GLU A 116 32.57 -5.81 9.26
C GLU A 116 34.05 -5.43 9.09
N LYS A 117 34.81 -6.16 8.26
CA LYS A 117 36.23 -5.86 8.03
C LYS A 117 36.44 -4.45 7.44
N SER A 118 35.47 -3.97 6.66
CA SER A 118 35.49 -2.60 6.11
C SER A 118 34.96 -1.53 7.06
N GLY A 119 34.51 -1.89 8.27
CA GLY A 119 33.99 -0.95 9.26
C GLY A 119 32.57 -0.46 8.98
N LYS A 120 31.89 -1.01 7.96
CA LYS A 120 30.51 -0.67 7.61
C LYS A 120 29.49 -1.19 8.63
N ILE A 121 29.81 -2.28 9.31
CA ILE A 121 29.07 -2.73 10.50
C ILE A 121 30.02 -2.88 11.68
N VAL A 122 29.63 -2.35 12.83
CA VAL A 122 30.37 -2.47 14.08
C VAL A 122 29.49 -3.06 15.18
N PHE A 123 30.09 -3.90 16.03
CA PHE A 123 29.41 -4.55 17.14
C PHE A 123 29.90 -3.95 18.44
N LEU A 124 29.02 -3.24 19.13
CA LEU A 124 29.29 -2.74 20.47
C LEU A 124 28.77 -3.79 21.46
N LYS A 125 29.60 -4.07 22.48
CA LYS A 125 29.12 -4.84 23.63
C LYS A 125 28.57 -3.86 24.64
N ASN A 126 27.33 -4.10 25.04
CA ASN A 126 26.81 -3.43 26.22
C ASN A 126 27.52 -4.07 27.44
N ASN A 127 28.61 -3.46 27.94
CA ASN A 127 29.43 -3.97 29.06
C ASN A 127 28.72 -3.85 30.44
N THR A 128 27.40 -3.94 30.42
CA THR A 128 26.43 -3.49 31.43
C THR A 128 26.28 -4.43 32.62
N ARG A 129 26.50 -5.74 32.43
CA ARG A 129 26.31 -6.75 33.51
C ARG A 129 27.23 -6.54 34.72
N ARG A 130 28.41 -5.94 34.55
CA ARG A 130 29.34 -5.63 35.67
C ARG A 130 29.32 -4.17 36.09
N GLY A 131 29.05 -3.23 35.18
CA GLY A 131 29.02 -1.79 35.46
C GLY A 131 27.79 -1.32 36.25
N TYR A 132 26.60 -1.89 35.96
CA TYR A 132 25.34 -1.38 36.53
C TYR A 132 24.97 -1.91 37.92
N ARG A 133 25.81 -2.77 38.52
CA ARG A 133 25.76 -2.96 39.99
C ARG A 133 26.04 -1.65 40.76
N LYS A 134 26.55 -0.60 40.09
CA LYS A 134 26.76 0.75 40.64
C LYS A 134 25.81 1.83 40.09
N GLY A 135 24.80 1.48 39.29
CA GLY A 135 23.84 2.43 38.69
C GLY A 135 24.04 2.66 37.19
N PHE A 136 22.92 2.81 36.46
CA PHE A 136 22.88 3.15 35.03
C PHE A 136 23.08 4.65 34.83
N ASP A 137 23.96 5.04 33.90
CA ASP A 137 24.30 6.43 33.58
C ASP A 137 23.91 6.72 32.11
N PRO A 138 22.75 7.38 31.89
CA PRO A 138 22.27 7.76 30.56
C PRO A 138 23.27 8.61 29.78
N ASP A 139 23.91 9.57 30.45
CA ASP A 139 24.73 10.59 29.78
C ASP A 139 25.99 9.94 29.19
N ARG A 140 26.60 9.01 29.93
CA ARG A 140 27.74 8.23 29.44
C ARG A 140 27.39 7.40 28.22
N MET A 141 26.20 6.81 28.19
CA MET A 141 25.75 5.99 27.06
C MET A 141 25.52 6.86 25.83
N ILE A 142 24.81 7.98 25.99
CA ILE A 142 24.59 8.96 24.92
C ILE A 142 25.91 9.49 24.36
N HIS A 143 26.87 9.84 25.23
CA HIS A 143 28.21 10.27 24.80
C HIS A 143 28.93 9.21 23.96
N MET A 144 28.87 7.93 24.35
CA MET A 144 29.45 6.85 23.55
C MET A 144 28.77 6.73 22.17
N LEU A 145 27.45 6.88 22.09
CA LEU A 145 26.72 6.84 20.82
C LEU A 145 27.08 8.04 19.92
N ILE A 146 27.19 9.24 20.50
CA ILE A 146 27.64 10.45 19.81
C ILE A 146 29.02 10.23 19.20
N GLU A 147 30.00 9.77 19.98
CA GLU A 147 31.36 9.52 19.49
C GLU A 147 31.38 8.53 18.30
N GLU A 148 30.55 7.49 18.34
CA GLU A 148 30.49 6.51 17.25
C GLU A 148 29.83 7.04 15.98
N VAL A 149 28.82 7.90 16.11
CA VAL A 149 28.22 8.58 14.96
C VAL A 149 29.17 9.63 14.38
N GLU A 150 29.83 10.44 15.21
CA GLU A 150 30.81 11.42 14.74
C GLU A 150 31.96 10.74 13.98
N LYS A 151 32.46 9.59 14.47
CA LYS A 151 33.44 8.77 13.74
C LYS A 151 32.90 8.27 12.39
N ALA A 152 31.61 7.92 12.33
CA ALA A 152 30.96 7.49 11.09
C ALA A 152 30.91 8.63 10.06
N LEU A 153 30.43 9.80 10.49
CA LEU A 153 30.35 10.99 9.65
C LEU A 153 31.73 11.45 9.17
N ALA A 154 32.75 11.38 10.02
CA ALA A 154 34.13 11.65 9.63
C ALA A 154 34.71 10.63 8.63
N SER A 155 34.09 9.46 8.50
CA SER A 155 34.47 8.40 7.56
C SER A 155 33.59 8.39 6.30
N ASP A 156 32.90 9.49 5.99
CA ASP A 156 32.11 9.71 4.77
C ASP A 156 30.86 8.82 4.63
N PHE A 157 30.24 8.47 5.76
CA PHE A 157 28.93 7.82 5.78
C PHE A 157 27.80 8.86 5.87
N ASP A 158 26.80 8.77 5.00
CA ASP A 158 25.68 9.72 4.95
C ASP A 158 24.73 9.64 6.17
N ALA A 159 24.61 8.46 6.76
CA ALA A 159 23.76 8.20 7.92
C ALA A 159 24.23 6.96 8.70
N VAL A 160 23.70 6.81 9.92
CA VAL A 160 23.95 5.65 10.78
C VAL A 160 22.66 4.91 11.08
N ARG A 161 22.63 3.59 10.88
CA ARG A 161 21.58 2.68 11.36
C ARG A 161 22.01 1.99 12.63
N MET A 162 21.25 2.15 13.70
CA MET A 162 21.59 1.64 15.01
C MET A 162 20.52 0.68 15.51
N THR A 163 20.95 -0.34 16.24
CA THR A 163 20.03 -1.27 16.88
C THR A 163 20.56 -1.62 18.25
N GLU A 164 19.71 -1.57 19.27
CA GLU A 164 20.09 -1.87 20.65
C GLU A 164 19.20 -2.97 21.25
N GLU A 165 19.83 -4.03 21.76
CA GLU A 165 19.12 -5.06 22.54
C GLU A 165 18.99 -4.62 24.00
N MET A 166 17.76 -4.33 24.43
CA MET A 166 17.48 -3.74 25.75
C MET A 166 17.49 -4.74 26.92
N GLY A 167 17.90 -5.99 26.66
CA GLY A 167 17.95 -7.08 27.65
C GLY A 167 18.95 -6.86 28.82
N TRP A 168 19.73 -5.78 28.81
CA TRP A 168 20.64 -5.42 29.89
C TRP A 168 19.95 -4.85 31.14
N GLN A 169 18.67 -4.48 31.03
CA GLN A 169 17.90 -3.87 32.12
C GLN A 169 17.53 -4.87 33.23
N GLU A 170 17.80 -6.16 33.05
CA GLU A 170 17.68 -7.20 34.08
C GLU A 170 18.56 -6.93 35.33
N GLY A 171 19.53 -6.01 35.24
CA GLY A 171 20.51 -5.69 36.29
C GLY A 171 20.08 -4.71 37.39
N GLY A 172 18.79 -4.45 37.59
CA GLY A 172 18.30 -3.54 38.66
C GLY A 172 18.09 -2.08 38.24
N VAL A 173 17.94 -1.82 36.94
CA VAL A 173 17.62 -0.49 36.40
C VAL A 173 16.11 -0.23 36.56
N SER A 174 15.74 0.97 37.02
CA SER A 174 14.33 1.35 37.17
C SER A 174 13.72 1.75 35.83
N ALA A 175 12.40 1.62 35.71
CA ALA A 175 11.67 2.13 34.55
C ALA A 175 11.87 3.64 34.34
N GLU A 176 12.00 4.40 35.42
CA GLU A 176 12.27 5.84 35.37
C GLU A 176 13.64 6.15 34.74
N SER A 177 14.69 5.40 35.09
CA SER A 177 16.02 5.61 34.49
C SER A 177 16.04 5.27 33.00
N VAL A 178 15.27 4.28 32.57
CA VAL A 178 15.12 3.95 31.15
C VAL A 178 14.33 5.04 30.44
N LEU A 179 13.22 5.50 31.00
CA LEU A 179 12.45 6.64 30.48
C LEU A 179 13.31 7.89 30.30
N GLU A 180 14.10 8.25 31.32
CA GLU A 180 14.99 9.41 31.26
C GLU A 180 16.03 9.26 30.16
N TYR A 181 16.61 8.06 30.00
CA TYR A 181 17.56 7.79 28.93
C TYR A 181 16.93 7.92 27.54
N GLU A 182 15.80 7.28 27.29
CA GLU A 182 15.14 7.37 25.98
C GLU A 182 14.72 8.81 25.66
N ALA A 183 14.20 9.56 26.65
CA ALA A 183 13.84 10.96 26.48
C ALA A 183 15.07 11.85 26.16
N LYS A 184 16.19 11.63 26.84
CA LYS A 184 17.46 12.30 26.54
C LYS A 184 18.01 11.89 25.18
N LEU A 185 17.87 10.61 24.79
CA LEU A 185 18.33 10.11 23.51
C LEU A 185 17.58 10.78 22.34
N ASP A 186 16.26 10.91 22.42
CA ASP A 186 15.46 11.66 21.45
C ASP A 186 15.89 13.12 21.36
N ARG A 187 15.98 13.82 22.50
CA ARG A 187 16.28 15.26 22.56
C ARG A 187 17.71 15.61 22.17
N ASP A 188 18.68 14.85 22.69
CA ASP A 188 20.09 15.23 22.65
C ASP A 188 20.87 14.53 21.54
N PHE A 189 20.36 13.39 21.04
CA PHE A 189 21.03 12.59 20.02
C PHE A 189 20.24 12.56 18.69
N PHE A 190 19.04 11.96 18.64
CA PHE A 190 18.30 11.82 17.37
C PHE A 190 17.90 13.17 16.75
N ALA A 191 17.65 14.21 17.55
CA ALA A 191 17.38 15.54 17.03
C ALA A 191 18.57 16.20 16.33
N LYS A 192 19.81 15.72 16.55
CA LYS A 192 21.06 16.41 16.13
C LYS A 192 21.90 15.61 15.14
N TYR A 193 21.78 14.29 15.14
CA TYR A 193 22.64 13.41 14.36
C TYR A 193 21.83 12.56 13.39
N PRO A 194 22.33 12.33 12.15
CA PRO A 194 21.58 11.63 11.12
C PRO A 194 21.53 10.12 11.39
N CYS A 195 20.63 9.71 12.28
CA CYS A 195 20.58 8.35 12.79
C CYS A 195 19.17 7.75 12.66
N ILE A 196 19.10 6.45 12.37
CA ILE A 196 17.86 5.67 12.36
C ILE A 196 18.06 4.54 13.34
N ALA A 197 17.15 4.37 14.32
CA ALA A 197 17.36 3.40 15.39
C ALA A 197 16.18 2.48 15.65
N ILE A 198 16.50 1.22 15.99
CA ILE A 198 15.54 0.26 16.54
C ILE A 198 16.02 -0.21 17.92
N CYS A 199 15.30 0.16 18.97
CA CYS A 199 15.44 -0.40 20.31
C CYS A 199 14.62 -1.70 20.41
N GLN A 200 15.25 -2.78 20.85
CA GLN A 200 14.69 -4.13 20.79
C GLN A 200 14.31 -4.65 22.17
N TYR A 201 13.04 -5.02 22.34
CA TYR A 201 12.49 -5.54 23.58
C TYR A 201 11.84 -6.92 23.35
N ASP A 202 12.34 -7.91 24.10
CA ASP A 202 11.73 -9.23 24.17
C ASP A 202 10.49 -9.17 25.06
N ARG A 203 9.29 -9.45 24.52
CA ARG A 203 8.02 -9.36 25.27
C ARG A 203 7.97 -10.26 26.50
N TRP A 204 8.73 -11.36 26.49
CA TRP A 204 8.66 -12.39 27.54
C TRP A 204 9.78 -12.25 28.56
N LYS A 205 10.90 -11.61 28.21
CA LYS A 205 12.01 -11.35 29.13
C LYS A 205 12.00 -9.94 29.73
N SER A 206 11.48 -8.97 28.99
CA SER A 206 11.43 -7.57 29.46
C SER A 206 10.34 -7.40 30.52
N ARG A 207 10.62 -6.64 31.57
CA ARG A 207 9.64 -6.32 32.62
C ARG A 207 8.51 -5.44 32.04
N PRO A 208 7.25 -5.62 32.47
CA PRO A 208 6.13 -4.80 31.99
C PRO A 208 6.34 -3.29 32.17
N GLU A 209 6.95 -2.86 33.28
CA GLU A 209 7.23 -1.44 33.55
C GLU A 209 8.21 -0.83 32.54
N ILE A 210 9.19 -1.62 32.10
CA ILE A 210 10.15 -1.23 31.06
C ILE A 210 9.46 -1.14 29.69
N MET A 211 8.64 -2.14 29.35
CA MET A 211 7.94 -2.12 28.06
C MET A 211 6.96 -0.95 27.97
N LYS A 212 6.23 -0.65 29.06
CA LYS A 212 5.39 0.56 29.14
C LYS A 212 6.26 1.80 28.88
N SER A 213 7.46 1.85 29.45
CA SER A 213 8.38 2.97 29.24
C SER A 213 8.79 3.12 27.78
N ALA A 214 9.19 2.02 27.13
CA ALA A 214 9.52 2.01 25.71
C ALA A 214 8.36 2.48 24.83
N VAL A 215 7.13 2.07 25.14
CA VAL A 215 5.92 2.53 24.43
C VAL A 215 5.68 4.03 24.64
N LEU A 216 6.05 4.61 25.78
CA LEU A 216 5.83 6.05 26.00
C LEU A 216 6.89 6.93 25.33
N THR A 217 8.06 6.38 24.97
CA THR A 217 9.22 7.18 24.54
C THR A 217 9.63 6.97 23.08
N HIS A 218 8.96 6.10 22.34
CA HIS A 218 9.29 5.89 20.92
C HIS A 218 8.15 6.35 20.02
N PRO A 219 8.38 7.25 19.04
CA PRO A 219 7.34 7.76 18.15
C PRO A 219 6.78 6.69 17.20
N LEU A 220 7.54 5.62 16.96
CA LEU A 220 7.18 4.51 16.09
C LEU A 220 7.34 3.18 16.83
N LEU A 221 6.43 2.24 16.55
CA LEU A 221 6.42 0.93 17.19
C LEU A 221 6.30 -0.17 16.14
N ILE A 222 7.22 -1.14 16.18
CA ILE A 222 7.20 -2.33 15.33
C ILE A 222 6.58 -3.48 16.11
N ARG A 223 5.49 -4.03 15.58
CA ARG A 223 4.78 -5.16 16.20
C ARG A 223 4.11 -6.02 15.12
N LYS A 224 4.16 -7.34 15.28
CA LYS A 224 3.57 -8.30 14.33
C LYS A 224 3.99 -8.02 12.86
N ARG A 225 5.25 -7.61 12.68
CA ARG A 225 5.86 -7.24 11.38
C ARG A 225 5.21 -6.04 10.66
N GLN A 226 4.68 -5.08 11.40
CA GLN A 226 4.18 -3.81 10.87
C GLN A 226 4.75 -2.66 11.69
N ILE A 227 4.96 -1.51 11.04
CA ILE A 227 5.32 -0.27 11.71
C ILE A 227 4.05 0.54 11.99
N TYR A 228 3.84 0.89 13.25
CA TYR A 228 2.75 1.74 13.70
C TYR A 228 3.29 3.09 14.14
N GLN A 229 2.55 4.16 13.81
CA GLN A 229 2.70 5.41 14.52
C GLN A 229 2.22 5.21 15.95
N ASN A 230 3.05 5.58 16.92
CA ASN A 230 2.77 5.31 18.31
C ASN A 230 1.96 6.45 18.94
N PHE A 231 0.66 6.23 19.11
CA PHE A 231 -0.24 7.23 19.71
C PHE A 231 -0.02 7.46 21.19
N TYR A 232 0.72 6.57 21.86
CA TYR A 232 1.10 6.73 23.27
C TYR A 232 2.46 7.41 23.44
N TYR A 233 3.10 7.84 22.35
CA TYR A 233 4.34 8.58 22.43
C TYR A 233 4.14 9.92 23.14
N VAL A 234 5.00 10.16 24.12
CA VAL A 234 5.10 11.41 24.86
C VAL A 234 6.41 12.06 24.48
N SER A 235 6.36 13.34 24.10
CA SER A 235 7.59 14.06 23.80
C SER A 235 8.49 14.20 25.03
N PRO A 236 9.82 14.21 24.88
CA PRO A 236 10.74 14.41 26.00
C PRO A 236 10.45 15.67 26.82
N GLU A 237 9.98 16.74 26.18
CA GLU A 237 9.64 18.00 26.82
C GLU A 237 8.41 17.88 27.72
N GLU A 238 7.32 17.28 27.23
CA GLU A 238 6.10 17.02 28.02
C GLU A 238 6.39 16.07 29.18
N PHE A 239 7.24 15.06 28.94
CA PHE A 239 7.63 14.12 29.99
C PHE A 239 8.33 14.81 31.17
N LEU A 240 9.26 15.72 30.89
CA LEU A 240 10.05 16.41 31.91
C LEU A 240 9.31 17.56 32.60
N THR A 241 8.25 18.10 31.99
CA THR A 241 7.59 19.34 32.45
C THR A 241 6.24 19.11 33.13
N GLN A 242 5.48 18.07 32.76
CA GLN A 242 4.13 17.84 33.30
C GLN A 242 4.11 16.88 34.50
N ARG A 243 3.09 17.04 35.38
CA ARG A 243 2.78 16.04 36.40
C ARG A 243 2.30 14.76 35.71
N ARG A 244 2.85 13.62 36.12
CA ARG A 244 2.61 12.31 35.50
C ARG A 244 1.13 11.97 35.37
N GLU A 245 0.34 12.26 36.40
CA GLU A 245 -1.09 11.95 36.47
C GLU A 245 -1.93 12.78 35.50
N GLU A 246 -1.60 14.06 35.33
CA GLU A 246 -2.29 14.96 34.40
C GLU A 246 -2.04 14.53 32.95
N ARG A 247 -0.80 14.12 32.65
CA ARG A 247 -0.42 13.56 31.36
C ARG A 247 -1.14 12.24 31.07
N GLU A 248 -1.09 11.27 31.99
CA GLU A 248 -1.76 9.98 31.79
C GLU A 248 -3.27 10.17 31.56
N LEU A 249 -3.91 11.14 32.22
CA LEU A 249 -5.30 11.53 31.96
C LEU A 249 -5.48 12.08 30.54
N GLN A 250 -4.63 13.01 30.11
CA GLN A 250 -4.72 13.61 28.77
C GLN A 250 -4.53 12.55 27.66
N ASP A 251 -3.59 11.62 27.82
CA ASP A 251 -3.37 10.52 26.88
C ASP A 251 -4.61 9.62 26.74
N MET A 252 -5.26 9.33 27.87
CA MET A 252 -6.51 8.56 27.88
C MET A 252 -7.65 9.31 27.18
N LEU A 253 -7.80 10.61 27.42
CA LEU A 253 -8.81 11.44 26.76
C LEU A 253 -8.57 11.52 25.25
N ASN A 254 -7.34 11.80 24.83
CA ASN A 254 -6.95 11.82 23.41
C ASN A 254 -7.23 10.48 22.73
N SER A 255 -6.92 9.35 23.39
CA SER A 255 -7.20 8.01 22.86
C SER A 255 -8.70 7.78 22.64
N ILE A 256 -9.55 8.24 23.57
CA ILE A 256 -11.01 8.13 23.47
C ILE A 256 -11.54 9.01 22.32
N GLU A 257 -11.06 10.25 22.22
CA GLU A 257 -11.46 11.16 21.14
C GLU A 257 -11.06 10.62 19.76
N GLN A 258 -9.83 10.13 19.62
CA GLN A 258 -9.32 9.57 18.37
C GLN A 258 -10.07 8.29 17.98
N GLU A 259 -10.37 7.40 18.93
CA GLU A 259 -11.21 6.23 18.66
C GLU A 259 -12.63 6.65 18.25
N GLY A 260 -13.19 7.68 18.87
CA GLY A 260 -14.45 8.29 18.46
C GLY A 260 -14.41 8.82 17.02
N GLU A 261 -13.35 9.52 16.63
CA GLU A 261 -13.14 10.02 15.27
C GLU A 261 -12.92 8.88 14.26
N ASN A 262 -12.16 7.84 14.61
CA ASN A 262 -11.99 6.66 13.78
C ASN A 262 -13.33 5.95 13.54
N GLN A 263 -14.15 5.79 14.57
CA GLN A 263 -15.49 5.21 14.44
C GLN A 263 -16.41 6.07 13.57
N LYS A 264 -16.37 7.41 13.74
CA LYS A 264 -17.09 8.33 12.85
C LYS A 264 -16.64 8.19 11.40
N ARG A 265 -15.33 8.07 11.15
CA ARG A 265 -14.76 7.91 9.82
C ARG A 265 -15.16 6.59 9.17
N VAL A 266 -15.11 5.47 9.91
CA VAL A 266 -15.57 4.16 9.43
C VAL A 266 -17.06 4.21 9.10
N ARG A 267 -17.87 4.80 9.99
CA ARG A 267 -19.32 4.97 9.76
C ARG A 267 -19.61 5.83 8.53
N PHE A 268 -18.90 6.95 8.38
CA PHE A 268 -19.01 7.80 7.20
C PHE A 268 -18.69 7.05 5.91
N LEU A 269 -17.61 6.26 5.87
CA LEU A 269 -17.27 5.45 4.70
C LEU A 269 -18.34 4.38 4.39
N SER A 270 -18.89 3.74 5.43
CA SER A 270 -20.01 2.81 5.27
C SER A 270 -21.24 3.50 4.68
N ASP A 271 -21.63 4.65 5.24
CA ASP A 271 -22.77 5.45 4.78
C ASP A 271 -22.60 5.89 3.32
N VAL A 272 -21.38 6.31 2.93
CA VAL A 272 -21.08 6.69 1.54
C VAL A 272 -21.28 5.51 0.60
N LEU A 273 -20.80 4.31 0.97
CA LEU A 273 -20.97 3.12 0.13
C LEU A 273 -22.43 2.68 0.05
N ASP A 274 -23.15 2.67 1.18
CA ASP A 274 -24.53 2.21 1.26
C ASP A 274 -25.52 3.15 0.55
N ARG A 275 -25.28 4.46 0.63
CA ARG A 275 -26.11 5.49 -0.02
C ARG A 275 -25.69 5.80 -1.46
N SER A 276 -24.55 5.27 -1.92
CA SER A 276 -24.10 5.45 -3.29
C SER A 276 -25.07 4.80 -4.27
N SER A 277 -25.38 5.50 -5.36
CA SER A 277 -26.17 4.95 -6.47
C SER A 277 -25.36 4.00 -7.34
N GLN A 278 -24.04 3.93 -7.19
CA GLN A 278 -23.19 2.99 -7.92
C GLN A 278 -23.30 1.61 -7.24
N PRO A 279 -23.76 0.57 -7.95
CA PRO A 279 -23.74 -0.79 -7.43
C PRO A 279 -22.32 -1.22 -7.09
N PHE A 280 -22.13 -1.63 -5.84
CA PHE A 280 -20.86 -2.07 -5.28
C PHE A 280 -21.04 -3.41 -4.57
N GLY A 281 -20.08 -4.30 -4.79
CA GLY A 281 -20.00 -5.59 -4.10
C GLY A 281 -18.57 -5.93 -3.72
N ALA A 282 -18.42 -6.81 -2.74
CA ALA A 282 -17.16 -7.44 -2.41
C ALA A 282 -17.37 -8.93 -2.13
N SER A 283 -16.37 -9.75 -2.46
CA SER A 283 -16.43 -11.20 -2.30
C SER A 283 -15.13 -11.77 -1.75
N TYR A 284 -15.24 -12.90 -1.07
CA TYR A 284 -14.10 -13.74 -0.75
C TYR A 284 -13.50 -14.40 -2.01
N PRO A 285 -12.27 -14.93 -1.95
CA PRO A 285 -11.61 -15.53 -3.10
C PRO A 285 -12.29 -16.80 -3.65
N ASP A 286 -13.13 -17.44 -2.83
CA ASP A 286 -13.92 -18.62 -3.18
C ASP A 286 -15.26 -18.28 -3.87
N GLY A 287 -15.55 -16.99 -4.02
CA GLY A 287 -16.74 -16.48 -4.70
C GLY A 287 -17.92 -16.16 -3.79
N HIS A 288 -17.83 -16.39 -2.48
CA HIS A 288 -18.89 -15.98 -1.55
C HIS A 288 -18.96 -14.46 -1.42
N VAL A 289 -20.16 -13.89 -1.49
CA VAL A 289 -20.34 -12.44 -1.33
C VAL A 289 -20.08 -12.07 0.14
N MET A 290 -19.17 -11.12 0.35
CA MET A 290 -18.80 -10.60 1.67
C MET A 290 -19.60 -9.35 2.01
N PHE A 291 -19.88 -8.51 1.02
CA PHE A 291 -20.58 -7.24 1.21
C PHE A 291 -21.24 -6.81 -0.10
N CYS A 292 -22.38 -6.13 -0.01
CA CYS A 292 -22.97 -5.42 -1.13
C CYS A 292 -23.79 -4.24 -0.63
N ASN A 293 -23.81 -3.14 -1.39
CA ASN A 293 -24.61 -1.98 -1.04
C ASN A 293 -26.06 -2.11 -1.55
N ALA A 294 -26.91 -1.17 -1.14
CA ALA A 294 -28.32 -1.12 -1.54
C ALA A 294 -28.51 -1.04 -3.06
N ALA A 295 -27.65 -0.30 -3.77
CA ALA A 295 -27.70 -0.19 -5.23
C ALA A 295 -27.43 -1.54 -5.93
N PHE A 296 -26.52 -2.36 -5.41
CA PHE A 296 -26.27 -3.70 -5.93
C PHE A 296 -27.42 -4.68 -5.66
N CYS A 297 -28.05 -4.57 -4.48
CA CYS A 297 -29.28 -5.30 -4.18
C CYS A 297 -30.40 -4.94 -5.18
N ALA A 298 -30.62 -3.64 -5.42
CA ALA A 298 -31.61 -3.16 -6.39
C ALA A 298 -31.31 -3.60 -7.83
N LEU A 299 -30.03 -3.60 -8.24
CA LEU A 299 -29.60 -4.02 -9.58
C LEU A 299 -29.91 -5.50 -9.85
N THR A 300 -29.66 -6.35 -8.86
CA THR A 300 -29.74 -7.82 -8.97
C THR A 300 -31.12 -8.37 -8.58
N GLY A 301 -31.88 -7.64 -7.77
CA GLY A 301 -33.18 -8.03 -7.23
C GLY A 301 -33.12 -8.93 -5.99
N TYR A 302 -31.93 -9.21 -5.47
CA TYR A 302 -31.73 -9.97 -4.23
C TYR A 302 -31.61 -9.06 -3.02
N THR A 303 -31.93 -9.59 -1.83
CA THR A 303 -31.63 -8.91 -0.57
C THR A 303 -30.15 -9.09 -0.21
N GLU A 304 -29.64 -8.25 0.69
CA GLU A 304 -28.26 -8.38 1.19
C GLU A 304 -28.02 -9.74 1.85
N GLU A 305 -28.97 -10.21 2.67
CA GLU A 305 -28.90 -11.50 3.36
C GLU A 305 -28.82 -12.67 2.37
N GLU A 306 -29.63 -12.64 1.31
CA GLU A 306 -29.58 -13.64 0.24
C GLU A 306 -28.21 -13.61 -0.43
N LEU A 307 -27.76 -12.42 -0.86
CA LEU A 307 -26.48 -12.25 -1.56
C LEU A 307 -25.30 -12.77 -0.73
N ARG A 308 -25.24 -12.44 0.57
CA ARG A 308 -24.17 -12.90 1.48
C ARG A 308 -24.08 -14.43 1.61
N SER A 309 -25.19 -15.14 1.39
CA SER A 309 -25.21 -16.60 1.40
C SER A 309 -24.83 -17.24 0.05
N MET A 310 -24.77 -16.44 -1.02
CA MET A 310 -24.58 -16.91 -2.39
C MET A 310 -23.11 -16.89 -2.83
N LYS A 311 -22.82 -17.70 -3.86
CA LYS A 311 -21.61 -17.58 -4.68
C LYS A 311 -21.92 -16.85 -5.98
N TRP A 312 -21.32 -15.68 -6.19
CA TRP A 312 -21.60 -14.85 -7.38
C TRP A 312 -21.26 -15.55 -8.70
N SER A 313 -20.29 -16.46 -8.70
CA SER A 313 -19.84 -17.21 -9.89
C SER A 313 -20.84 -18.28 -10.32
N GLU A 314 -21.67 -18.76 -9.39
CA GLU A 314 -22.62 -19.85 -9.63
C GLU A 314 -24.02 -19.29 -9.88
N GLU A 315 -24.44 -18.31 -9.08
CA GLU A 315 -25.81 -17.80 -9.03
C GLU A 315 -26.01 -16.56 -9.92
N LEU A 316 -25.11 -15.58 -9.86
CA LEU A 316 -25.25 -14.30 -10.56
C LEU A 316 -24.63 -14.29 -11.96
N THR A 317 -23.88 -15.34 -12.31
CA THR A 317 -23.07 -15.40 -13.54
C THR A 317 -23.55 -16.54 -14.43
N PRO A 318 -24.07 -16.24 -15.64
CA PRO A 318 -24.46 -17.27 -16.61
C PRO A 318 -23.28 -18.21 -16.92
N ARG A 319 -23.58 -19.48 -17.23
CA ARG A 319 -22.58 -20.54 -17.38
C ARG A 319 -21.50 -20.20 -18.42
N GLU A 320 -21.88 -19.56 -19.52
CA GLU A 320 -20.99 -19.12 -20.60
C GLU A 320 -19.96 -18.06 -20.18
N TRP A 321 -20.25 -17.29 -19.12
CA TRP A 321 -19.34 -16.24 -18.62
C TRP A 321 -18.38 -16.75 -17.55
N ARG A 322 -18.67 -17.89 -16.90
CA ARG A 322 -17.88 -18.40 -15.76
C ARG A 322 -16.41 -18.61 -16.08
N GLU A 323 -16.11 -19.18 -17.25
CA GLU A 323 -14.72 -19.40 -17.69
C GLU A 323 -14.00 -18.09 -18.02
N TYR A 324 -14.73 -17.11 -18.57
CA TYR A 324 -14.18 -15.79 -18.84
C TYR A 324 -13.84 -15.06 -17.54
N ASP A 325 -14.76 -15.06 -16.58
CA ASP A 325 -14.54 -14.45 -15.26
C ASP A 325 -13.36 -15.10 -14.53
N ALA A 326 -13.26 -16.43 -14.56
CA ALA A 326 -12.13 -17.15 -13.96
C ALA A 326 -10.79 -16.73 -14.58
N ARG A 327 -10.75 -16.51 -15.90
CA ARG A 327 -9.56 -15.98 -16.58
C ARG A 327 -9.24 -14.55 -16.17
N VAL A 328 -10.25 -13.68 -16.08
CA VAL A 328 -10.07 -12.29 -15.61
C VAL A 328 -9.53 -12.28 -14.19
N LEU A 329 -10.10 -13.03 -13.26
CA LEU A 329 -9.61 -13.11 -11.87
C LEU A 329 -8.21 -13.71 -11.77
N LYS A 330 -7.87 -14.68 -12.62
CA LYS A 330 -6.49 -15.21 -12.70
C LYS A 330 -5.52 -14.12 -13.17
N GLU A 331 -5.95 -13.27 -14.10
CA GLU A 331 -5.13 -12.18 -14.59
C GLU A 331 -4.96 -11.04 -13.57
N ILE A 332 -6.04 -10.64 -12.88
CA ILE A 332 -5.96 -9.67 -11.77
C ILE A 332 -4.98 -10.20 -10.71
N ARG A 333 -5.12 -11.48 -10.30
CA ARG A 333 -4.18 -12.14 -9.39
C ARG A 333 -2.73 -12.07 -9.84
N ARG A 334 -2.48 -12.34 -11.12
CA ARG A 334 -1.13 -12.36 -11.69
C ARG A 334 -0.52 -10.97 -11.82
N THR A 335 -1.33 -9.95 -12.09
CA THR A 335 -0.86 -8.60 -12.44
C THR A 335 -0.95 -7.61 -11.29
N GLY A 336 -1.83 -7.85 -10.32
CA GLY A 336 -2.21 -6.87 -9.29
C GLY A 336 -3.02 -5.69 -9.81
N GLN A 337 -3.29 -5.62 -11.12
CA GLN A 337 -3.96 -4.49 -11.75
C GLN A 337 -5.47 -4.72 -11.83
N PRO A 338 -6.28 -3.68 -11.62
CA PRO A 338 -7.73 -3.80 -11.77
C PRO A 338 -8.11 -4.08 -13.21
N ARG A 339 -9.24 -4.75 -13.40
CA ARG A 339 -9.75 -5.10 -14.73
C ARG A 339 -11.18 -4.64 -14.93
N ARG A 340 -11.40 -4.00 -16.07
CA ARG A 340 -12.71 -3.61 -16.59
C ARG A 340 -13.13 -4.52 -17.73
N TYR A 341 -14.37 -5.02 -17.72
CA TYR A 341 -14.93 -5.83 -18.81
C TYR A 341 -16.46 -5.87 -18.76
N GLU A 342 -17.08 -6.23 -19.87
CA GLU A 342 -18.54 -6.39 -19.96
C GLU A 342 -18.93 -7.86 -19.93
N LYS A 343 -20.05 -8.16 -19.27
CA LYS A 343 -20.67 -9.49 -19.28
C LYS A 343 -22.18 -9.39 -19.11
N GLU A 344 -22.86 -10.53 -19.09
CA GLU A 344 -24.23 -10.61 -18.58
C GLU A 344 -24.24 -11.14 -17.15
N CYS A 345 -25.13 -10.63 -16.30
CA CYS A 345 -25.47 -11.23 -15.02
C CYS A 345 -26.91 -11.74 -15.01
N VAL A 346 -27.20 -12.71 -14.14
CA VAL A 346 -28.55 -13.23 -13.90
C VAL A 346 -29.13 -12.55 -12.66
N ARG A 347 -30.34 -12.00 -12.80
CA ARG A 347 -31.10 -11.44 -11.67
C ARG A 347 -31.94 -12.51 -10.97
N LYS A 348 -32.51 -12.16 -9.82
CA LYS A 348 -33.40 -13.03 -9.04
C LYS A 348 -34.61 -13.55 -9.83
N ASP A 349 -35.14 -12.73 -10.74
CA ASP A 349 -36.25 -13.11 -11.61
C ASP A 349 -35.83 -13.97 -12.82
N GLY A 350 -34.54 -14.32 -12.93
CA GLY A 350 -33.96 -15.07 -14.04
C GLY A 350 -33.63 -14.23 -15.27
N SER A 351 -33.95 -12.93 -15.27
CA SER A 351 -33.63 -12.04 -16.39
C SER A 351 -32.13 -11.84 -16.53
N ARG A 352 -31.69 -11.65 -17.78
CA ARG A 352 -30.29 -11.33 -18.10
C ARG A 352 -30.10 -9.82 -18.17
N LEU A 353 -29.03 -9.35 -17.53
CA LEU A 353 -28.65 -7.95 -17.53
C LEU A 353 -27.25 -7.78 -18.10
N PRO A 354 -27.07 -7.00 -19.18
CA PRO A 354 -25.73 -6.60 -19.59
C PRO A 354 -25.14 -5.62 -18.57
N VAL A 355 -23.97 -5.95 -18.05
CA VAL A 355 -23.24 -5.15 -17.07
C VAL A 355 -21.79 -4.91 -17.50
N GLU A 356 -21.24 -3.78 -17.11
CA GLU A 356 -19.81 -3.53 -17.09
C GLU A 356 -19.30 -3.68 -15.64
N LEU A 357 -18.26 -4.47 -15.46
CA LEU A 357 -17.60 -4.71 -14.18
C LEU A 357 -16.24 -4.01 -14.16
N LEU A 358 -15.92 -3.36 -13.05
CA LEU A 358 -14.56 -2.97 -12.69
C LEU A 358 -14.18 -3.69 -11.40
N ILE A 359 -13.23 -4.62 -11.48
CA ILE A 359 -12.83 -5.47 -10.36
C ILE A 359 -11.43 -5.12 -9.88
N HIS A 360 -11.29 -5.00 -8.56
CA HIS A 360 -10.04 -4.83 -7.85
C HIS A 360 -9.81 -6.02 -6.92
N GLN A 361 -8.54 -6.31 -6.62
CA GLN A 361 -8.18 -7.26 -5.58
C GLN A 361 -7.61 -6.52 -4.37
N VAL A 362 -7.79 -7.11 -3.20
CA VAL A 362 -7.09 -6.72 -1.99
C VAL A 362 -6.35 -7.93 -1.45
N CYS A 363 -5.05 -7.75 -1.29
CA CYS A 363 -4.16 -8.77 -0.75
C CYS A 363 -3.84 -8.47 0.70
N ASP A 364 -3.59 -9.51 1.48
CA ASP A 364 -2.84 -9.34 2.71
C ASP A 364 -1.38 -8.98 2.40
N SER A 365 -0.65 -8.75 3.47
CA SER A 365 0.76 -8.44 3.38
C SER A 365 1.62 -9.61 2.85
N GLY A 366 1.11 -10.84 2.79
CA GLY A 366 1.79 -11.97 2.15
C GLY A 366 1.60 -12.04 0.63
N GLY A 367 0.85 -11.11 0.04
CA GLY A 367 0.43 -11.17 -1.35
C GLY A 367 -0.72 -12.16 -1.60
N THR A 368 -1.27 -12.76 -0.54
CA THR A 368 -2.43 -13.65 -0.66
C THR A 368 -3.68 -12.80 -0.80
N VAL A 369 -4.51 -13.08 -1.81
CA VAL A 369 -5.78 -12.34 -1.99
C VAL A 369 -6.70 -12.64 -0.81
N GLN A 370 -7.13 -11.59 -0.12
CA GLN A 370 -8.09 -11.66 0.98
C GLN A 370 -9.52 -11.47 0.49
N TYR A 371 -9.74 -10.56 -0.46
CA TYR A 371 -11.05 -10.30 -1.07
C TYR A 371 -10.91 -9.59 -2.42
N TYR A 372 -11.99 -9.63 -3.19
CA TYR A 372 -12.19 -8.78 -4.37
C TYR A 372 -13.29 -7.78 -4.06
N TYR A 373 -13.22 -6.59 -4.65
CA TYR A 373 -14.37 -5.69 -4.72
C TYR A 373 -14.61 -5.25 -6.15
N MET A 374 -15.87 -4.96 -6.46
CA MET A 374 -16.31 -4.61 -7.80
C MET A 374 -17.28 -3.43 -7.79
N PHE A 375 -17.16 -2.61 -8.83
CA PHE A 375 -18.22 -1.70 -9.26
C PHE A 375 -18.94 -2.33 -10.44
N VAL A 376 -20.28 -2.29 -10.41
CA VAL A 376 -21.12 -2.88 -11.45
C VAL A 376 -21.99 -1.80 -12.07
N THR A 377 -21.90 -1.63 -13.38
CA THR A 377 -22.65 -0.61 -14.11
C THR A 377 -23.63 -1.29 -15.06
N ASP A 378 -24.92 -0.97 -14.94
CA ASP A 378 -25.93 -1.36 -15.93
C ASP A 378 -25.65 -0.63 -17.25
N ILE A 379 -25.47 -1.38 -18.33
CA ILE A 379 -25.19 -0.84 -19.67
C ILE A 379 -26.32 -1.12 -20.66
N THR A 380 -27.53 -1.42 -20.16
CA THR A 380 -28.71 -1.72 -20.97
C THR A 380 -29.06 -0.57 -21.91
N GLU A 381 -29.12 0.66 -21.40
CA GLU A 381 -29.45 1.83 -22.23
C GLU A 381 -28.40 2.08 -23.30
N ARG A 382 -27.10 1.93 -22.95
CA ARG A 382 -25.99 2.04 -23.89
C ARG A 382 -26.14 1.02 -25.02
N LYS A 383 -26.35 -0.25 -24.71
CA LYS A 383 -26.54 -1.30 -25.74
C LYS A 383 -27.80 -1.10 -26.58
N ARG A 384 -28.89 -0.58 -26.00
CA ARG A 384 -30.11 -0.24 -26.75
C ARG A 384 -29.86 0.90 -27.73
N ALA A 385 -29.15 1.94 -27.32
CA ALA A 385 -28.79 3.05 -28.19
C ALA A 385 -27.91 2.59 -29.35
N ASP A 386 -26.90 1.76 -29.07
CA ASP A 386 -26.00 1.20 -30.08
C ASP A 386 -26.74 0.35 -31.11
N GLU A 387 -27.68 -0.50 -30.67
CA GLU A 387 -28.45 -1.33 -31.60
C GLU A 387 -29.48 -0.51 -32.39
N MET A 388 -30.09 0.52 -31.80
CA MET A 388 -30.97 1.44 -32.56
C MET A 388 -30.18 2.18 -33.64
N LEU A 389 -28.98 2.67 -33.31
CA LEU A 389 -28.08 3.29 -34.27
C LEU A 389 -27.72 2.32 -35.39
N ARG A 390 -27.30 1.09 -35.04
CA ARG A 390 -26.93 0.05 -36.01
C ARG A 390 -28.09 -0.32 -36.94
N LYS A 391 -29.30 -0.48 -36.41
CA LYS A 391 -30.51 -0.74 -37.21
C LYS A 391 -30.86 0.44 -38.12
N SER A 392 -30.70 1.67 -37.64
CA SER A 392 -30.92 2.88 -38.44
C SER A 392 -29.92 2.97 -39.60
N GLU A 393 -28.63 2.71 -39.34
CA GLU A 393 -27.59 2.68 -40.36
C GLU A 393 -27.81 1.59 -41.39
N GLN A 394 -28.22 0.38 -40.96
CA GLN A 394 -28.57 -0.71 -41.86
C GLN A 394 -29.78 -0.38 -42.72
N LYS A 395 -30.85 0.15 -42.11
CA LYS A 395 -32.05 0.59 -42.84
C LYS A 395 -31.71 1.66 -43.87
N TYR A 396 -30.92 2.66 -43.49
CA TYR A 396 -30.47 3.71 -44.40
C TYR A 396 -29.62 3.14 -45.54
N ARG A 397 -28.64 2.26 -45.23
CA ARG A 397 -27.82 1.58 -46.24
C ARG A 397 -28.67 0.79 -47.22
N SER A 398 -29.59 -0.03 -46.74
CA SER A 398 -30.48 -0.83 -47.60
C SER A 398 -31.40 0.03 -48.46
N LEU A 399 -31.92 1.15 -47.95
CA LEU A 399 -32.72 2.08 -48.75
C LEU A 399 -31.89 2.71 -49.87
N VAL A 400 -30.69 3.17 -49.56
CA VAL A 400 -29.78 3.80 -50.52
C VAL A 400 -29.30 2.81 -51.59
N GLU A 401 -28.93 1.59 -51.20
CA GLU A 401 -28.43 0.57 -52.13
C GLU A 401 -29.53 0.04 -53.08
N ASN A 402 -30.77 -0.05 -52.60
CA ASN A 402 -31.89 -0.59 -53.40
C ASN A 402 -32.71 0.47 -54.15
N THR A 403 -32.43 1.76 -53.97
CA THR A 403 -33.10 2.83 -54.72
C THR A 403 -32.45 3.02 -56.09
N ASN A 404 -33.25 3.16 -57.15
CA ASN A 404 -32.75 3.40 -58.51
C ASN A 404 -32.22 4.84 -58.71
N ASP A 405 -32.55 5.75 -57.81
CA ASP A 405 -32.09 7.14 -57.83
C ASP A 405 -30.65 7.32 -57.33
N VAL A 406 -30.01 8.40 -57.79
CA VAL A 406 -28.69 8.81 -57.30
C VAL A 406 -28.85 9.56 -55.98
N VAL A 407 -28.46 8.90 -54.88
CA VAL A 407 -28.38 9.55 -53.56
C VAL A 407 -26.98 10.12 -53.37
N TYR A 408 -26.88 11.42 -53.13
CA TYR A 408 -25.60 12.08 -52.84
C TYR A 408 -25.75 13.02 -51.65
N THR A 409 -24.71 13.10 -50.81
CA THR A 409 -24.66 14.10 -49.74
C THR A 409 -23.85 15.31 -50.19
N THR A 410 -24.27 16.51 -49.80
CA THR A 410 -23.50 17.75 -50.01
C THR A 410 -23.09 18.36 -48.68
N ASP A 411 -22.02 19.17 -48.69
CA ASP A 411 -21.72 20.05 -47.56
C ASP A 411 -22.63 21.30 -47.59
N GLU A 412 -22.53 22.16 -46.57
CA GLU A 412 -23.32 23.41 -46.48
C GLU A 412 -23.08 24.40 -47.63
N LYS A 413 -22.11 24.17 -48.52
CA LYS A 413 -21.84 24.98 -49.73
C LYS A 413 -22.34 24.30 -51.01
N GLY A 414 -23.04 23.18 -50.91
CA GLY A 414 -23.58 22.44 -52.04
C GLY A 414 -22.56 21.54 -52.74
N ILE A 415 -21.36 21.32 -52.18
CA ILE A 415 -20.34 20.45 -52.79
C ILE A 415 -20.62 19.00 -52.41
N VAL A 416 -20.70 18.10 -53.39
CA VAL A 416 -20.94 16.68 -53.18
C VAL A 416 -19.78 16.03 -52.40
N THR A 417 -20.09 15.44 -51.25
CA THR A 417 -19.12 14.84 -50.32
C THR A 417 -19.09 13.31 -50.37
N LYS A 418 -20.21 12.64 -50.70
CA LYS A 418 -20.31 11.18 -50.81
C LYS A 418 -21.42 10.78 -51.79
N SER A 419 -21.10 9.93 -52.77
CA SER A 419 -22.08 9.24 -53.63
C SER A 419 -21.87 7.73 -53.48
N PRO A 420 -22.85 6.96 -52.97
CA PRO A 420 -22.75 5.51 -52.81
C PRO A 420 -22.85 4.73 -54.13
N LYS A 421 -23.45 5.32 -55.18
CA LYS A 421 -23.40 4.81 -56.55
C LYS A 421 -22.42 5.66 -57.36
N VAL A 422 -21.23 5.10 -57.63
CA VAL A 422 -20.45 5.51 -58.80
C VAL A 422 -20.93 4.57 -59.90
N LEU A 423 -21.74 5.08 -60.82
CA LEU A 423 -22.02 4.39 -62.08
C LEU A 423 -20.66 4.12 -62.74
N SER A 424 -20.34 2.84 -62.96
CA SER A 424 -19.17 2.39 -63.72
C SER A 424 -19.25 2.85 -65.17
#